data_AF-A0A8T0PEX7-F1
#
_entry.id   AF-A0A8T0PEX7-F1
#
_cell.length_a   1.000
_cell.length_b   1.000
_cell.length_c   1.000
_cell.angle_alpha   90.00
_cell.angle_beta   90.00
_cell.angle_gamma   90.00
#
_symmetry.space_group_name_H-M   'P 1'
#
loop_
_entity.id
_entity.type
_entity.pdbx_description
1 polymer ?
#
loop_
_entity_poly.entity_id
_entity_poly.type
_entity_poly.pdbx_seq_one_letter_code
_entity_poly.pdbx_strand_id
1 'polypeptide(L)'
;MDCCICSPMATMYRLPRNAICAPCHEGAKAIISFLNKDEEQEDGGHGSAISHAPSKLNSSNKGMRDAWEQVKEMRDRAEETNQRAVFLEHGFALAWKEGIHTDIVVKPGTGPPIPAHKAILAARSEVFRHMLSADDHCKAPAGDSFSLPELSHAELSLLLAFLYTGALDKDLPERHLHALLVAADKYDVPFLRRACEARLAASVEPRNALRTLEVADLSSSAVLRERAMDTVLEHAEQVVFSPEYEGFAVRNAALCVEITRVLLAKMSTTTTSKSDPHHA
;
A
#
# COMPACT_ATOMS: atom_id res chain seq x y z
N MET A 1 -27.87 -46.80 2.07
CA MET A 1 -28.27 -45.40 1.83
C MET A 1 -27.02 -44.66 1.40
N ASP A 2 -26.88 -44.37 0.10
CA ASP A 2 -25.69 -43.69 -0.42
C ASP A 2 -25.78 -42.20 -0.12
N CYS A 3 -25.00 -41.73 0.85
CA CYS A 3 -24.99 -40.31 1.22
C CYS A 3 -24.29 -39.49 0.14
N CYS A 4 -24.93 -38.42 -0.34
CA CYS A 4 -24.30 -37.50 -1.29
C CYS A 4 -23.08 -36.74 -0.71
N ILE A 5 -22.81 -36.80 0.59
CA ILE A 5 -21.67 -36.13 1.23
C ILE A 5 -20.51 -37.11 1.45
N CYS A 6 -20.76 -38.25 2.10
CA CYS A 6 -19.70 -39.21 2.46
C CYS A 6 -19.64 -40.47 1.57
N SER A 7 -20.39 -40.54 0.47
CA SER A 7 -20.30 -41.69 -0.45
C SER A 7 -18.96 -41.72 -1.17
N PRO A 8 -18.27 -42.89 -1.22
CA PRO A 8 -17.01 -43.04 -1.92
C PRO A 8 -17.15 -43.04 -3.46
N MET A 9 -18.38 -43.07 -4.00
CA MET A 9 -18.59 -42.99 -5.45
C MET A 9 -18.41 -41.56 -5.95
N ALA A 10 -17.63 -41.40 -7.03
CA ALA A 10 -17.44 -40.11 -7.69
C ALA A 10 -18.77 -39.49 -8.12
N THR A 11 -18.86 -38.15 -8.01
CA THR A 11 -20.09 -37.36 -8.22
C THR A 11 -20.77 -37.63 -9.57
N MET A 12 -20.00 -37.95 -10.61
CA MET A 12 -20.48 -38.26 -11.95
C MET A 12 -21.23 -39.61 -12.10
N TYR A 13 -21.08 -40.53 -11.14
CA TYR A 13 -21.75 -41.84 -11.15
C TYR A 13 -22.91 -41.93 -10.14
N ARG A 14 -23.25 -40.81 -9.48
CA ARG A 14 -24.31 -40.81 -8.46
C ARG A 14 -25.67 -40.65 -9.13
N LEU A 15 -26.61 -41.55 -8.82
CA LEU A 15 -28.02 -41.32 -9.10
C LEU A 15 -28.47 -40.03 -8.38
N PRO A 16 -29.38 -39.21 -8.97
CA PRO A 16 -29.86 -37.97 -8.37
C PRO A 16 -30.72 -38.29 -7.14
N ARG A 17 -30.07 -38.57 -6.01
CA ARG A 17 -30.71 -38.83 -4.73
C ARG A 17 -30.23 -37.77 -3.73
N ASN A 18 -31.14 -36.93 -3.27
CA ASN A 18 -30.90 -35.92 -2.25
C ASN A 18 -30.89 -36.54 -0.83
N ALA A 19 -30.29 -37.72 -0.68
CA ALA A 19 -30.25 -38.43 0.59
C ALA A 19 -28.94 -38.13 1.32
N ILE A 20 -29.03 -37.44 2.45
CA ILE A 20 -27.92 -37.25 3.39
C ILE A 20 -28.05 -38.32 4.48
N CYS A 21 -26.97 -39.02 4.82
CA CYS A 21 -27.03 -39.98 5.93
C CYS A 21 -27.13 -39.23 7.26
N ALA A 22 -27.71 -39.87 8.27
CA ALA A 22 -27.88 -39.27 9.59
C ALA A 22 -26.57 -38.66 10.16
N PRO A 23 -25.39 -39.31 10.04
CA PRO A 23 -24.13 -38.71 10.49
C PRO A 23 -23.75 -37.40 9.76
N CYS A 24 -23.89 -37.33 8.43
CA CYS A 24 -23.59 -36.12 7.68
C CYS A 24 -24.61 -35.00 7.95
N HIS A 25 -25.87 -35.35 8.16
CA HIS A 25 -26.91 -34.40 8.52
C HIS A 25 -26.68 -33.84 9.93
N GLU A 26 -26.34 -34.68 10.91
CA GLU A 26 -25.99 -34.24 12.26
C GLU A 26 -24.67 -33.43 12.28
N GLY A 27 -23.69 -33.80 11.46
CA GLY A 27 -22.47 -33.01 11.25
C GLY A 27 -22.77 -31.62 10.70
N ALA A 28 -23.61 -31.53 9.66
CA ALA A 28 -24.04 -30.25 9.09
C ALA A 28 -24.81 -29.40 10.10
N LYS A 29 -25.75 -30.00 10.85
CA LYS A 29 -26.47 -29.31 11.92
C LYS A 29 -25.55 -28.80 13.03
N ALA A 30 -24.54 -29.58 13.42
CA ALA A 30 -23.56 -29.15 14.41
C ALA A 30 -22.72 -27.95 13.93
N ILE A 31 -22.35 -27.93 12.65
CA ILE A 31 -21.64 -26.79 12.03
C ILE A 31 -22.57 -25.56 11.95
N ILE A 32 -23.81 -25.72 11.47
CA ILE A 32 -24.78 -24.62 11.37
C ILE A 32 -25.10 -24.07 12.77
N SER A 33 -25.35 -24.92 13.75
CA SER A 33 -25.59 -24.50 15.14
C SER A 33 -24.38 -23.84 15.78
N PHE A 34 -23.16 -24.21 15.38
CA PHE A 34 -21.94 -23.53 15.82
C PHE A 34 -21.84 -22.13 15.21
N LEU A 35 -22.16 -21.96 13.92
CA LEU A 35 -22.14 -20.67 13.23
C LEU A 35 -23.26 -19.72 13.68
N ASN A 36 -24.47 -20.24 13.93
CA ASN A 36 -25.63 -19.42 14.29
C ASN A 36 -25.62 -18.95 15.76
N LYS A 37 -24.75 -19.52 16.62
CA LYS A 37 -24.66 -19.12 18.03
C LYS A 37 -24.20 -17.67 18.24
N ASP A 38 -23.66 -17.02 17.21
CA ASP A 38 -23.29 -15.61 17.26
C ASP A 38 -24.37 -14.66 16.73
N GLU A 39 -25.33 -15.11 15.91
CA GLU A 39 -26.43 -14.23 15.45
C GLU A 39 -27.40 -13.88 16.61
N GLU A 40 -27.52 -14.76 17.61
CA GLU A 40 -28.41 -14.56 18.76
C GLU A 40 -27.77 -13.74 19.89
N GLN A 41 -26.49 -13.35 19.79
CA GLN A 41 -25.79 -12.62 20.84
C GLN A 41 -25.67 -11.11 20.58
N GLU A 42 -26.08 -10.63 19.41
CA GLU A 42 -26.15 -9.20 19.07
C GLU A 42 -27.53 -8.56 19.33
N ASP A 43 -28.60 -9.33 19.55
CA ASP A 43 -29.94 -8.78 19.81
C ASP A 43 -30.38 -9.00 21.25
N GLY A 44 -30.28 -7.95 22.07
CA GLY A 44 -30.66 -7.97 23.47
C GLY A 44 -32.18 -8.04 23.67
N GLY A 45 -32.66 -9.06 24.38
CA GLY A 45 -34.05 -9.13 24.82
C GLY A 45 -34.32 -10.27 25.81
N HIS A 46 -34.77 -9.90 27.02
CA HIS A 46 -35.07 -10.77 28.15
C HIS A 46 -36.01 -11.96 27.84
N GLY A 47 -35.74 -13.14 28.44
CA GLY A 47 -36.78 -14.16 28.61
C GLY A 47 -36.31 -15.58 28.92
N SER A 48 -36.35 -15.94 30.21
CA SER A 48 -36.52 -17.29 30.78
C SER A 48 -35.63 -18.47 30.35
N ALA A 49 -34.91 -18.96 31.35
CA ALA A 49 -34.22 -20.24 31.38
C ALA A 49 -35.11 -21.43 31.01
N ILE A 50 -34.68 -22.20 30.02
CA ILE A 50 -34.92 -23.65 29.97
C ILE A 50 -33.58 -24.33 29.74
N SER A 51 -33.14 -25.04 30.76
CA SER A 51 -31.95 -25.89 30.78
C SER A 51 -32.10 -27.06 29.81
N HIS A 52 -31.35 -27.03 28.71
CA HIS A 52 -30.98 -28.26 28.01
C HIS A 52 -29.50 -28.55 28.25
N ALA A 53 -29.25 -29.72 28.84
CA ALA A 53 -27.94 -30.23 29.22
C ALA A 53 -26.92 -30.14 28.08
N PRO A 54 -25.64 -29.85 28.35
CA PRO A 54 -24.62 -29.86 27.32
C PRO A 54 -24.43 -31.31 26.87
N SER A 55 -24.86 -31.62 25.65
CA SER A 55 -24.50 -32.87 25.00
C SER A 55 -22.97 -32.94 24.96
N LYS A 56 -22.41 -34.02 25.49
CA LYS A 56 -20.97 -34.26 25.57
C LYS A 56 -20.36 -34.05 24.18
N LEU A 57 -19.65 -32.94 23.99
CA LEU A 57 -19.03 -32.57 22.73
C LEU A 57 -17.86 -33.52 22.43
N ASN A 58 -17.87 -34.05 21.22
CA ASN A 58 -16.85 -34.96 20.71
C ASN A 58 -15.49 -34.24 20.55
N SER A 59 -14.39 -34.94 20.85
CA SER A 59 -12.98 -34.48 20.73
C SER A 59 -12.67 -33.74 19.42
N SER A 60 -13.36 -34.12 18.33
CA SER A 60 -13.17 -33.57 16.98
C SER A 60 -13.49 -32.07 16.82
N ASN A 61 -14.33 -31.48 17.68
CA ASN A 61 -14.76 -30.09 17.53
C ASN A 61 -13.91 -29.09 18.31
N LYS A 62 -12.99 -29.57 19.16
CA LYS A 62 -12.10 -28.69 19.94
C LYS A 62 -11.21 -27.86 19.01
N GLY A 63 -10.59 -28.48 18.01
CA GLY A 63 -9.73 -27.77 17.05
C GLY A 63 -10.46 -26.72 16.21
N MET A 64 -11.72 -26.96 15.84
CA MET A 64 -12.52 -25.98 15.08
C MET A 64 -12.93 -24.79 15.95
N ARG A 65 -13.29 -25.02 17.21
CA ARG A 65 -13.59 -23.95 18.18
C ARG A 65 -12.36 -23.09 18.43
N ASP A 66 -11.22 -23.73 18.73
CA ASP A 66 -9.97 -23.02 19.02
C ASP A 66 -9.52 -22.18 17.80
N ALA A 67 -9.68 -22.71 16.58
CA ALA A 67 -9.40 -21.97 15.35
C ALA A 67 -10.35 -20.79 15.12
N TRP A 68 -11.65 -20.96 15.43
CA TRP A 68 -12.64 -19.90 15.31
C TRP A 68 -12.43 -18.78 16.34
N GLU A 69 -12.10 -19.13 17.59
CA GLU A 69 -11.75 -18.16 18.64
C GLU A 69 -10.53 -17.32 18.23
N GLN A 70 -9.51 -17.94 17.63
CA GLN A 70 -8.36 -17.21 17.08
C GLN A 70 -8.76 -16.25 15.96
N VAL A 71 -9.63 -16.66 15.03
CA VAL A 71 -10.10 -15.76 13.94
C VAL A 71 -10.90 -14.59 14.50
N LYS A 72 -11.77 -14.84 15.49
CA LYS A 72 -12.52 -13.80 16.19
C LYS A 72 -11.58 -12.80 16.85
N GLU A 73 -10.59 -13.28 17.59
CA GLU A 73 -9.57 -12.42 18.21
C GLU A 73 -8.77 -11.62 17.17
N MET A 74 -8.40 -12.22 16.04
CA MET A 74 -7.72 -11.51 14.94
C MET A 74 -8.58 -10.39 14.37
N ARG A 75 -9.88 -10.64 14.18
CA ARG A 75 -10.85 -9.64 13.69
C ARG A 75 -11.01 -8.51 14.69
N ASP A 76 -11.22 -8.83 15.96
CA ASP A 76 -11.48 -7.84 17.01
C ASP A 76 -10.24 -6.93 17.19
N ARG A 77 -9.03 -7.51 17.14
CA ARG A 77 -7.78 -6.72 17.12
C ARG A 77 -7.65 -5.86 15.86
N ALA A 78 -8.02 -6.37 14.68
CA ALA A 78 -7.97 -5.59 13.44
C ALA A 78 -8.93 -4.39 13.51
N GLU A 79 -10.14 -4.60 14.01
CA GLU A 79 -11.13 -3.55 14.20
C GLU A 79 -10.65 -2.49 15.20
N GLU A 80 -10.08 -2.90 16.35
CA GLU A 80 -9.49 -1.94 17.30
C GLU A 80 -8.36 -1.12 16.67
N THR A 81 -7.47 -1.76 15.90
CA THR A 81 -6.40 -1.03 15.20
C THR A 81 -6.96 -0.06 14.15
N ASN A 82 -8.03 -0.43 13.46
CA ASN A 82 -8.69 0.42 12.48
C ASN A 82 -9.37 1.62 13.15
N GLN A 83 -10.07 1.40 14.27
CA GLN A 83 -10.69 2.48 15.05
C GLN A 83 -9.65 3.47 15.58
N ARG A 84 -8.51 2.99 16.09
CA ARG A 84 -7.40 3.85 16.51
C ARG A 84 -6.81 4.65 15.35
N ALA A 85 -6.66 4.04 14.18
CA ALA A 85 -6.18 4.72 12.98
C ALA A 85 -7.14 5.84 12.55
N VAL A 86 -8.45 5.54 12.47
CA VAL A 86 -9.49 6.52 12.12
C VAL A 86 -9.54 7.68 13.11
N PHE A 87 -9.44 7.42 14.41
CA PHE A 87 -9.43 8.47 15.44
C PHE A 87 -8.28 9.47 15.23
N LEU A 88 -7.06 8.96 15.02
CA LEU A 88 -5.86 9.78 14.81
C LEU A 88 -5.93 10.53 13.48
N GLU A 89 -6.32 9.84 12.40
CA GLU A 89 -6.42 10.43 11.07
C GLU A 89 -7.45 11.56 11.03
N HIS A 90 -8.65 11.32 11.56
CA HIS A 90 -9.74 12.29 11.50
C HIS A 90 -9.43 13.58 12.27
N GLY A 91 -8.88 13.47 13.47
CA GLY A 91 -8.54 14.65 14.30
C GLY A 91 -7.51 15.55 13.62
N PHE A 92 -6.41 14.98 13.11
CA PHE A 92 -5.38 15.75 12.42
C PHE A 92 -5.85 16.25 11.04
N ALA A 93 -6.63 15.46 10.31
CA ALA A 93 -7.24 15.91 9.05
C ALA A 93 -8.15 17.13 9.23
N LEU A 94 -8.92 17.16 10.32
CA LEU A 94 -9.79 18.29 10.66
C LEU A 94 -8.98 19.55 10.96
N ALA A 95 -7.98 19.43 11.83
CA ALA A 95 -7.08 20.55 12.16
C ALA A 95 -6.38 21.12 10.92
N TRP A 96 -5.99 20.26 9.99
CA TRP A 96 -5.44 20.65 8.68
C TRP A 96 -6.45 21.42 7.83
N LYS A 97 -7.63 20.84 7.58
CA LYS A 97 -8.64 21.42 6.67
C LYS A 97 -9.21 22.74 7.18
N GLU A 98 -9.41 22.85 8.49
CA GLU A 98 -9.97 24.05 9.13
C GLU A 98 -8.90 25.06 9.56
N GLY A 99 -7.61 24.70 9.50
CA GLY A 99 -6.50 25.57 9.89
C GLY A 99 -6.48 25.93 11.38
N ILE A 100 -7.02 25.06 12.22
CA ILE A 100 -7.20 25.29 13.67
C ILE A 100 -5.83 25.41 14.35
N HIS A 101 -5.50 26.57 14.91
CA HIS A 101 -4.26 26.81 15.67
C HIS A 101 -2.96 26.61 14.88
N THR A 102 -2.97 26.87 13.57
CA THR A 102 -1.74 26.87 12.76
C THR A 102 -0.73 27.90 13.28
N ASP A 103 0.56 27.51 13.32
CA ASP A 103 1.65 28.27 13.93
C ASP A 103 2.84 28.50 12.97
N ILE A 104 2.72 28.03 11.73
CA ILE A 104 3.72 28.21 10.67
C ILE A 104 3.05 28.26 9.30
N VAL A 105 3.72 28.90 8.33
CA VAL A 105 3.29 28.98 6.94
C VAL A 105 4.32 28.36 6.01
N VAL A 106 3.94 27.38 5.18
CA VAL A 106 4.84 26.73 4.21
C VAL A 106 4.61 27.34 2.82
N LYS A 107 5.68 27.84 2.21
CA LYS A 107 5.64 28.52 0.90
C LYS A 107 6.03 27.54 -0.22
N PRO A 108 5.15 27.23 -1.19
CA PRO A 108 5.54 26.47 -2.37
C PRO A 108 6.39 27.32 -3.32
N GLY A 109 7.03 26.68 -4.30
CA GLY A 109 7.71 27.40 -5.39
C GLY A 109 6.75 28.12 -6.31
N THR A 110 5.53 27.59 -6.47
CA THR A 110 4.47 28.20 -7.27
C THR A 110 3.11 28.10 -6.57
N GLY A 111 2.35 29.20 -6.59
CA GLY A 111 1.03 29.28 -5.97
C GLY A 111 1.03 29.82 -4.54
N PRO A 112 -0.13 29.83 -3.85
CA PRO A 112 -0.26 30.45 -2.54
C PRO A 112 0.37 29.61 -1.42
N PRO A 113 0.83 30.25 -0.34
CA PRO A 113 1.38 29.55 0.82
C PRO A 113 0.29 28.84 1.63
N ILE A 114 0.68 27.83 2.41
CA ILE A 114 -0.25 26.99 3.17
C ILE A 114 0.08 27.02 4.68
N PRO A 115 -0.86 27.44 5.55
CA PRO A 115 -0.71 27.36 7.01
C PRO A 115 -0.60 25.92 7.49
N ALA A 116 0.24 25.63 8.48
CA ALA A 116 0.49 24.29 9.01
C ALA A 116 0.86 24.34 10.51
N HIS A 117 1.24 23.18 11.06
CA HIS A 117 1.63 23.00 12.47
C HIS A 117 3.07 22.51 12.58
N LYS A 118 3.94 23.28 13.23
CA LYS A 118 5.35 22.92 13.46
C LYS A 118 5.49 21.54 14.09
N ALA A 119 4.69 21.28 15.14
CA ALA A 119 4.73 20.03 15.88
C ALA A 119 4.46 18.81 14.99
N ILE A 120 3.51 18.90 14.06
CA ILE A 120 3.16 17.80 13.16
C ILE A 120 4.26 17.61 12.12
N LEU A 121 4.77 18.69 11.51
CA LEU A 121 5.86 18.60 10.54
C LEU A 121 7.12 17.98 11.16
N ALA A 122 7.53 18.47 12.33
CA ALA A 122 8.69 17.96 13.06
C ALA A 122 8.53 16.51 13.55
N ALA A 123 7.31 16.09 13.89
CA ALA A 123 7.06 14.71 14.32
C ALA A 123 7.09 13.69 13.15
N ARG A 124 6.88 14.15 11.90
CA ARG A 124 6.73 13.29 10.72
C ARG A 124 7.94 13.29 9.80
N SER A 125 8.88 14.20 10.01
CA SER A 125 10.09 14.36 9.20
C SER A 125 11.23 14.85 10.09
N GLU A 126 12.31 14.09 10.12
CA GLU A 126 13.55 14.48 10.79
C GLU A 126 14.15 15.75 10.17
N VAL A 127 14.05 15.91 8.86
CA VAL A 127 14.52 17.10 8.15
C VAL A 127 13.73 18.33 8.59
N PHE A 128 12.39 18.25 8.64
CA PHE A 128 11.58 19.36 9.17
C PHE A 128 11.86 19.63 10.64
N ARG A 129 12.08 18.60 11.47
CA ARG A 129 12.45 18.80 12.86
C ARG A 129 13.71 19.66 13.01
N HIS A 130 14.77 19.32 12.27
CA HIS A 130 16.01 20.11 12.29
C HIS A 130 15.81 21.52 11.72
N MET A 131 15.09 21.64 10.61
CA MET A 131 14.79 22.92 9.97
C MET A 131 14.05 23.87 10.91
N LEU A 132 13.09 23.34 11.69
CA LEU A 132 12.26 24.11 12.61
C LEU A 132 12.92 24.35 13.97
N SER A 133 13.89 23.51 14.37
CA SER A 133 14.66 23.70 15.61
C SER A 133 15.75 24.74 15.48
N ALA A 134 16.25 24.99 14.26
CA ALA A 134 17.28 26.00 14.00
C ALA A 134 16.76 27.45 14.12
N ASP A 135 15.44 27.65 14.08
CA ASP A 135 14.77 28.96 14.18
C ASP A 135 14.53 29.44 15.63
N ASP A 136 14.87 28.62 16.63
CA ASP A 136 14.62 28.91 18.06
C ASP A 136 15.52 30.02 18.65
N HIS A 137 16.32 30.69 17.80
CA HIS A 137 17.28 31.73 18.22
C HIS A 137 16.83 33.19 18.06
N CYS A 138 15.65 33.52 17.52
CA CYS A 138 15.21 34.92 17.43
C CYS A 138 13.70 35.14 17.67
N LYS A 139 13.42 36.03 18.62
CA LYS A 139 12.13 36.54 19.10
C LYS A 139 11.18 37.05 17.99
N ALA A 140 9.91 36.58 18.00
CA ALA A 140 8.57 37.19 17.71
C ALA A 140 8.39 38.28 16.61
N PRO A 141 7.20 38.48 15.98
CA PRO A 141 5.85 37.94 16.24
C PRO A 141 5.29 37.11 15.05
N ALA A 142 4.08 36.55 15.22
CA ALA A 142 3.26 35.83 14.23
C ALA A 142 3.77 35.83 12.77
N GLY A 143 4.25 34.68 12.29
CA GLY A 143 4.55 34.50 10.87
C GLY A 143 5.81 33.71 10.55
N ASP A 144 6.19 32.71 11.35
CA ASP A 144 7.25 31.79 10.91
C ASP A 144 6.85 31.14 9.59
N SER A 145 7.79 31.11 8.67
CA SER A 145 7.57 30.52 7.36
C SER A 145 8.86 30.00 6.78
N PHE A 146 8.75 28.88 6.08
CA PHE A 146 9.85 28.32 5.29
C PHE A 146 9.33 27.94 3.90
N SER A 147 10.25 27.81 2.94
CA SER A 147 9.91 27.56 1.54
C SER A 147 10.34 26.18 1.08
N LEU A 148 9.47 25.53 0.31
CA LEU A 148 9.75 24.30 -0.45
C LEU A 148 9.62 24.62 -1.94
N PRO A 149 10.65 25.24 -2.55
CA PRO A 149 10.56 25.82 -3.89
C PRO A 149 10.42 24.79 -5.00
N GLU A 150 10.76 23.53 -4.76
CA GLU A 150 10.61 22.46 -5.74
C GLU A 150 9.19 21.92 -5.88
N LEU A 151 8.28 22.28 -4.96
CA LEU A 151 6.90 21.83 -4.97
C LEU A 151 5.98 22.95 -5.45
N SER A 152 5.05 22.61 -6.33
CA SER A 152 3.87 23.46 -6.59
C SER A 152 2.92 23.45 -5.39
N HIS A 153 2.00 24.40 -5.33
CA HIS A 153 0.95 24.42 -4.31
C HIS A 153 0.17 23.10 -4.23
N ALA A 154 -0.12 22.48 -5.37
CA ALA A 154 -0.84 21.20 -5.41
C ALA A 154 -0.02 20.06 -4.79
N GLU A 155 1.26 19.94 -5.14
CA GLU A 155 2.16 18.91 -4.61
C GLU A 155 2.46 19.15 -3.13
N LEU A 156 2.63 20.41 -2.72
CA LEU A 156 2.80 20.78 -1.32
C LEU A 156 1.55 20.43 -0.51
N SER A 157 0.36 20.72 -1.03
CA SER A 157 -0.91 20.36 -0.36
C SER A 157 -1.04 18.85 -0.17
N LEU A 158 -0.63 18.06 -1.17
CA LEU A 158 -0.62 16.59 -1.08
C LEU A 158 0.41 16.07 -0.07
N LEU A 159 1.62 16.63 -0.05
CA LEU A 159 2.65 16.27 0.93
C LEU A 159 2.14 16.58 2.33
N LEU A 160 1.64 17.79 2.56
CA LEU A 160 1.12 18.21 3.86
C LEU A 160 -0.05 17.31 4.26
N ALA A 161 -1.06 17.12 3.42
CA ALA A 161 -2.18 16.23 3.70
C ALA A 161 -1.69 14.84 4.17
N PHE A 162 -0.69 14.26 3.48
CA PHE A 162 -0.11 12.98 3.89
C PHE A 162 0.56 13.03 5.27
N LEU A 163 1.24 14.11 5.64
CA LEU A 163 1.85 14.23 6.98
C LEU A 163 0.79 14.28 8.11
N TYR A 164 -0.40 14.81 7.83
CA TYR A 164 -1.51 14.79 8.79
C TYR A 164 -2.20 13.43 8.85
N THR A 165 -2.47 12.80 7.70
CA THR A 165 -3.38 11.65 7.62
C THR A 165 -2.68 10.32 7.43
N GLY A 166 -1.46 10.31 6.87
CA GLY A 166 -0.78 9.10 6.42
C GLY A 166 -1.43 8.44 5.20
N ALA A 167 -2.41 9.09 4.56
CA ALA A 167 -3.17 8.53 3.45
C ALA A 167 -2.80 9.20 2.11
N LEU A 168 -2.66 8.37 1.07
CA LEU A 168 -2.57 8.82 -0.31
C LEU A 168 -3.85 8.44 -1.06
N ASP A 169 -4.37 9.37 -1.85
CA ASP A 169 -5.49 9.11 -2.75
C ASP A 169 -5.12 8.03 -3.78
N LYS A 170 -5.99 7.02 -3.95
CA LYS A 170 -5.79 5.90 -4.86
C LYS A 170 -5.72 6.36 -6.32
N ASP A 171 -6.45 7.41 -6.66
CA ASP A 171 -6.54 7.93 -8.03
C ASP A 171 -5.55 9.08 -8.28
N LEU A 172 -4.58 9.25 -7.39
CA LEU A 172 -3.57 10.29 -7.52
C LEU A 172 -2.78 10.16 -8.84
N PRO A 173 -2.71 11.23 -9.67
CA PRO A 173 -1.96 11.22 -10.92
C PRO A 173 -0.47 10.88 -10.72
N GLU A 174 0.09 10.12 -11.67
CA GLU A 174 1.48 9.67 -11.64
C GLU A 174 2.49 10.81 -11.46
N ARG A 175 2.26 11.96 -12.12
CA ARG A 175 3.12 13.15 -11.95
C ARG A 175 3.24 13.62 -10.49
N HIS A 176 2.15 13.54 -9.73
CA HIS A 176 2.17 13.93 -8.32
C HIS A 176 2.83 12.83 -7.48
N LEU A 177 2.68 11.55 -7.83
CA LEU A 177 3.43 10.47 -7.19
C LEU A 177 4.93 10.63 -7.37
N HIS A 178 5.38 11.02 -8.57
CA HIS A 178 6.79 11.34 -8.83
C HIS A 178 7.30 12.48 -7.93
N ALA A 179 6.57 13.60 -7.87
CA ALA A 179 6.94 14.73 -7.03
C ALA A 179 6.95 14.37 -5.54
N LEU A 180 5.94 13.63 -5.07
CA LEU A 180 5.85 13.17 -3.69
C LEU A 180 6.95 12.18 -3.33
N LEU A 181 7.37 11.31 -4.24
CA LEU A 181 8.48 10.38 -4.00
C LEU A 181 9.80 11.14 -3.79
N VAL A 182 10.10 12.10 -4.67
CA VAL A 182 11.29 12.95 -4.52
C VAL A 182 11.23 13.76 -3.22
N ALA A 183 10.06 14.31 -2.88
CA ALA A 183 9.85 15.02 -1.62
C ALA A 183 10.02 14.09 -0.40
N ALA A 184 9.50 12.87 -0.47
CA ALA A 184 9.58 11.90 0.62
C ALA A 184 11.01 11.49 0.92
N ASP A 185 11.85 11.34 -0.11
CA ASP A 185 13.28 11.09 0.08
C ASP A 185 13.99 12.32 0.64
N LYS A 186 13.79 13.49 0.01
CA LYS A 186 14.42 14.75 0.42
C LYS A 186 14.09 15.17 1.86
N TYR A 187 12.84 14.97 2.29
CA TYR A 187 12.36 15.32 3.63
C TYR A 187 12.34 14.14 4.60
N ASP A 188 12.94 13.01 4.24
CA ASP A 188 13.00 11.81 5.07
C ASP A 188 11.64 11.42 5.68
N VAL A 189 10.71 11.02 4.81
CA VAL A 189 9.38 10.52 5.15
C VAL A 189 9.25 9.07 4.63
N PRO A 190 9.83 8.07 5.32
CA PRO A 190 9.98 6.71 4.78
C PRO A 190 8.65 6.00 4.50
N PHE A 191 7.57 6.37 5.19
CA PHE A 191 6.25 5.80 4.93
C PHE A 191 5.64 6.30 3.61
N LEU A 192 5.79 7.60 3.32
CA LEU A 192 5.39 8.17 2.03
C LEU A 192 6.21 7.56 0.90
N ARG A 193 7.54 7.46 1.10
CA ARG A 193 8.47 6.90 0.10
C ARG A 193 8.03 5.51 -0.33
N ARG A 194 7.82 4.60 0.62
CA ARG A 194 7.37 3.22 0.37
C ARG A 194 6.01 3.17 -0.34
N ALA A 195 5.06 4.02 0.04
CA ALA A 195 3.74 4.07 -0.58
C ALA A 195 3.80 4.53 -2.04
N CYS A 196 4.61 5.55 -2.34
CA CYS A 196 4.87 6.00 -3.70
C CYS A 196 5.61 4.94 -4.52
N GLU A 197 6.66 4.33 -3.97
CA GLU A 197 7.44 3.26 -4.62
C GLU A 197 6.56 2.09 -5.03
N ALA A 198 5.71 1.59 -4.12
CA ALA A 198 4.83 0.46 -4.41
C ALA A 198 3.85 0.76 -5.56
N ARG A 199 3.27 1.96 -5.58
CA ARG A 199 2.32 2.37 -6.63
C ARG A 199 2.99 2.56 -7.98
N LEU A 200 4.12 3.26 -7.99
CA LEU A 200 4.89 3.51 -9.21
C LEU A 200 5.46 2.21 -9.78
N ALA A 201 5.96 1.31 -8.93
CA ALA A 201 6.49 0.01 -9.36
C ALA A 201 5.43 -0.85 -10.06
N ALA A 202 4.19 -0.79 -9.57
CA ALA A 202 3.05 -1.49 -10.15
C ALA A 202 2.57 -0.89 -11.49
N SER A 203 2.90 0.37 -11.78
CA SER A 203 2.47 1.08 -12.98
C SER A 203 3.58 1.31 -14.01
N VAL A 204 4.78 0.76 -13.81
CA VAL A 204 5.89 0.92 -14.77
C VAL A 204 5.57 0.21 -16.09
N GLU A 205 5.72 0.96 -17.18
CA GLU A 205 5.44 0.54 -18.54
C GLU A 205 6.30 1.35 -19.53
N PRO A 206 6.40 0.95 -20.81
CA PRO A 206 7.34 1.58 -21.74
C PRO A 206 7.15 3.10 -21.89
N ARG A 207 5.90 3.59 -21.85
CA ARG A 207 5.59 5.03 -22.00
C ARG A 207 6.06 5.90 -20.84
N ASN A 208 6.20 5.35 -19.63
CA ASN A 208 6.63 6.10 -18.45
C ASN A 208 8.02 5.67 -17.93
N ALA A 209 8.60 4.59 -18.44
CA ALA A 209 9.82 3.98 -17.92
C ALA A 209 11.00 4.97 -17.80
N LEU A 210 11.20 5.84 -18.80
CA LEU A 210 12.26 6.85 -18.75
C LEU A 210 12.04 7.85 -17.61
N ARG A 211 10.80 8.33 -17.45
CA ARG A 211 10.47 9.29 -16.38
C ARG A 211 10.57 8.64 -15.01
N THR A 212 10.10 7.40 -14.88
CA THR A 212 10.25 6.62 -13.64
C THR A 212 11.72 6.40 -13.30
N LEU A 213 12.58 6.14 -14.30
CA LEU A 213 14.02 5.97 -14.10
C LEU A 213 14.69 7.27 -13.61
N GLU A 214 14.34 8.42 -14.20
CA GLU A 214 14.81 9.73 -13.71
C GLU A 214 14.42 9.95 -12.25
N VAL A 215 13.15 9.67 -11.91
CA VAL A 215 12.63 9.86 -10.56
C VAL A 215 13.30 8.92 -9.57
N ALA A 216 13.53 7.67 -9.95
CA ALA A 216 14.21 6.68 -9.13
C ALA A 216 15.66 7.09 -8.81
N ASP A 217 16.34 7.71 -9.77
CA ASP A 217 17.68 8.28 -9.57
C ASP A 217 17.65 9.46 -8.60
N LEU A 218 16.71 10.39 -8.78
CA LEU A 218 16.53 11.56 -7.92
C LEU A 218 16.12 11.22 -6.48
N SER A 219 15.41 10.12 -6.27
CA SER A 219 14.91 9.69 -4.96
C SER A 219 15.68 8.50 -4.39
N SER A 220 16.84 8.16 -4.94
CA SER A 220 17.67 7.01 -4.52
C SER A 220 16.90 5.68 -4.37
N SER A 221 15.86 5.46 -5.19
CA SER A 221 14.99 4.28 -5.07
C SER A 221 15.52 3.13 -5.92
N ALA A 222 16.24 2.21 -5.30
CA ALA A 222 16.80 1.04 -5.98
C ALA A 222 15.73 0.15 -6.64
N VAL A 223 14.59 -0.05 -5.96
CA VAL A 223 13.49 -0.91 -6.44
C VAL A 223 12.87 -0.33 -7.72
N LEU A 224 12.57 0.96 -7.74
CA LEU A 224 12.04 1.61 -8.94
C LEU A 224 13.08 1.70 -10.05
N ARG A 225 14.34 1.93 -9.69
CA ARG A 225 15.43 1.99 -10.66
C ARG A 225 15.55 0.67 -11.41
N GLU A 226 15.63 -0.44 -10.70
CA GLU A 226 15.71 -1.78 -11.27
C GLU A 226 14.51 -2.04 -12.18
N ARG A 227 13.28 -1.86 -11.65
CA ARG A 227 12.05 -2.07 -12.41
C ARG A 227 11.96 -1.22 -13.69
N ALA A 228 12.32 0.05 -13.59
CA ALA A 228 12.32 0.97 -14.74
C ALA A 228 13.39 0.59 -15.75
N MET A 229 14.61 0.29 -15.31
CA MET A 229 15.70 -0.16 -16.17
C MET A 229 15.31 -1.45 -16.91
N ASP A 230 14.79 -2.46 -16.21
CA ASP A 230 14.33 -3.70 -16.83
C ASP A 230 13.26 -3.45 -17.90
N THR A 231 12.30 -2.56 -17.62
CA THR A 231 11.25 -2.20 -18.58
C THR A 231 11.83 -1.52 -19.82
N VAL A 232 12.81 -0.61 -19.65
CA VAL A 232 13.56 0.01 -20.76
C VAL A 232 14.26 -1.07 -21.60
N LEU A 233 14.88 -2.05 -20.96
CA LEU A 233 15.63 -3.11 -21.66
C LEU A 233 14.74 -4.16 -22.33
N GLU A 234 13.54 -4.40 -21.81
CA GLU A 234 12.54 -5.28 -22.43
C GLU A 234 11.91 -4.65 -23.66
N HIS A 235 11.71 -3.33 -23.63
CA HIS A 235 11.05 -2.56 -24.69
C HIS A 235 12.02 -1.57 -25.36
N ALA A 236 13.28 -1.97 -25.49
CA ALA A 236 14.38 -1.07 -25.87
C ALA A 236 14.14 -0.36 -27.19
N GLU A 237 13.64 -1.06 -28.20
CA GLU A 237 13.33 -0.45 -29.50
C GLU A 237 12.24 0.62 -29.36
N GLN A 238 11.14 0.32 -28.66
CA GLN A 238 10.06 1.28 -28.44
C GLN A 238 10.54 2.51 -27.66
N VAL A 239 11.37 2.32 -26.65
CA VAL A 239 11.80 3.38 -25.74
C VAL A 239 12.93 4.22 -26.32
N VAL A 240 14.00 3.59 -26.84
CA VAL A 240 15.20 4.30 -27.31
C VAL A 240 14.95 5.10 -28.60
N PHE A 241 14.03 4.63 -29.45
CA PHE A 241 13.62 5.35 -30.67
C PHE A 241 12.44 6.30 -30.44
N SER A 242 11.98 6.48 -29.20
CA SER A 242 10.88 7.41 -28.88
C SER A 242 11.38 8.86 -28.83
N PRO A 243 10.53 9.86 -29.16
CA PRO A 243 10.90 11.27 -29.05
C PRO A 243 11.18 11.70 -27.61
N GLU A 244 10.57 11.03 -26.62
CA GLU A 244 10.82 11.28 -25.20
C GLU A 244 12.26 10.93 -24.80
N TYR A 245 12.88 9.96 -25.47
CA TYR A 245 14.26 9.57 -25.23
C TYR A 245 15.26 10.67 -25.58
N GLU A 246 15.01 11.46 -26.62
CA GLU A 246 15.87 12.60 -26.96
C GLU A 246 15.92 13.62 -25.82
N GLY A 247 14.74 13.98 -25.29
CA GLY A 247 14.64 14.88 -24.15
C GLY A 247 15.28 14.31 -22.88
N PHE A 248 15.08 13.01 -22.63
CA PHE A 248 15.74 12.29 -21.54
C PHE A 248 17.26 12.31 -21.68
N ALA A 249 17.79 12.07 -22.88
CA ALA A 249 19.22 11.96 -23.13
C ALA A 249 19.97 13.27 -22.91
N VAL A 250 19.36 14.39 -23.29
CA VAL A 250 19.95 15.72 -23.06
C VAL A 250 20.08 16.02 -21.56
N ARG A 251 19.12 15.57 -20.74
CA ARG A 251 19.11 15.84 -19.29
C ARG A 251 19.89 14.81 -18.48
N ASN A 252 20.00 13.58 -18.97
CA ASN A 252 20.48 12.44 -18.18
C ASN A 252 21.56 11.63 -18.92
N ALA A 253 22.66 12.30 -19.30
CA ALA A 253 23.76 11.66 -20.01
C ALA A 253 24.31 10.41 -19.30
N ALA A 254 24.40 10.44 -17.95
CA ALA A 254 24.86 9.30 -17.16
C ALA A 254 23.93 8.08 -17.29
N LEU A 255 22.61 8.30 -17.20
CA LEU A 255 21.62 7.23 -17.35
C LEU A 255 21.62 6.65 -18.78
N CYS A 256 21.81 7.48 -19.81
CA CYS A 256 21.95 6.99 -21.19
C CYS A 256 23.16 6.08 -21.38
N VAL A 257 24.31 6.44 -20.77
CA VAL A 257 25.51 5.61 -20.82
C VAL A 257 25.25 4.27 -20.12
N GLU A 258 24.53 4.28 -19.01
CA GLU A 258 24.14 3.05 -18.30
C GLU A 258 23.21 2.16 -19.13
N ILE A 259 22.12 2.72 -19.66
CA ILE A 259 21.20 2.01 -20.56
C ILE A 259 21.98 1.36 -21.71
N THR A 260 22.88 2.12 -22.35
CA THR A 260 23.70 1.62 -23.46
C THR A 260 24.58 0.44 -23.04
N ARG A 261 25.26 0.54 -21.89
CA ARG A 261 26.11 -0.54 -21.36
C ARG A 261 25.31 -1.79 -21.08
N VAL A 262 24.15 -1.66 -20.45
CA VAL A 262 23.31 -2.81 -20.08
C VAL A 262 22.67 -3.46 -21.31
N LEU A 263 22.24 -2.66 -22.31
CA LEU A 263 21.77 -3.19 -23.59
C LEU A 263 22.83 -4.04 -24.29
N LEU A 264 24.06 -3.53 -24.40
CA LEU A 264 25.16 -4.27 -25.03
C LEU A 264 25.50 -5.56 -24.28
N ALA A 265 25.49 -5.52 -22.94
CA ALA A 265 25.67 -6.71 -22.11
C ALA A 265 24.57 -7.76 -22.40
N LYS A 266 23.29 -7.35 -22.44
CA LYS A 266 22.14 -8.24 -22.71
C LYS A 266 22.18 -8.84 -24.13
N MET A 267 22.67 -8.10 -25.12
CA MET A 267 22.88 -8.61 -26.48
C MET A 267 23.98 -9.67 -26.55
N SER A 268 25.06 -9.49 -25.78
CA SER A 268 26.18 -10.44 -25.72
C SER A 268 25.82 -11.77 -25.06
N THR A 269 24.90 -11.78 -24.09
CA THR A 269 24.42 -13.01 -23.43
C THR A 269 23.41 -13.79 -24.29
N THR A 270 22.65 -13.09 -25.14
CA THR A 270 21.66 -13.72 -26.04
C THR A 270 22.32 -14.42 -27.24
N THR A 271 23.54 -14.01 -27.61
CA THR A 271 24.30 -14.63 -28.70
C THR A 271 25.03 -15.90 -28.27
N THR A 272 25.48 -15.98 -27.01
CA THR A 272 26.12 -17.19 -26.45
C THR A 272 25.15 -18.32 -26.14
N SER A 273 23.86 -18.04 -25.86
CA SER A 273 22.87 -19.10 -25.59
C SER A 273 22.30 -19.77 -26.85
N LYS A 274 22.60 -19.25 -28.05
CA LYS A 274 22.15 -19.82 -29.34
C LYS A 274 23.21 -20.68 -30.04
N SER A 275 24.39 -20.83 -29.46
CA SER A 275 25.53 -21.54 -30.08
C SER A 275 25.79 -22.95 -29.54
N ASP A 276 24.77 -23.70 -29.11
CA ASP A 276 24.86 -25.16 -28.96
C ASP A 276 24.27 -25.86 -30.20
N PRO A 277 25.07 -26.13 -31.24
CA PRO A 277 24.74 -27.14 -32.22
C PRO A 277 25.04 -28.50 -31.61
N HIS A 278 24.00 -29.32 -31.44
CA HIS A 278 24.14 -30.77 -31.34
C HIS A 278 25.09 -31.27 -32.45
N HIS A 279 26.27 -31.74 -32.05
CA HIS A 279 27.16 -32.51 -32.90
C HIS A 279 27.75 -33.67 -32.11
N ALA A 280 27.13 -34.84 -32.27
CA ALA A 280 27.70 -36.18 -32.45
C ALA A 280 26.62 -37.23 -32.12
#